data_AF-X0XX18-F1
#
_entry.id   AF-X0XX18-F1
#
_cell.length_a   1.000
_cell.length_b   1.000
_cell.length_c   1.000
_cell.angle_alpha   90.00
_cell.angle_beta   90.00
_cell.angle_gamma   90.00
#
_symmetry.space_group_name_H-M   'P 1'
#
loop_
_entity.id
_entity.type
_entity.pdbx_description
1 polymer ?
#
loop_
_entity_poly.entity_id
_entity_poly.type
_entity_poly.pdbx_seq_one_letter_code
_entity_poly.pdbx_strand_id
1 'polypeptide(L)'
;ALSLGCLTNGGKIHEHFLRKYIVKSPDAPITRKHWTEYQEKAGDTKLREDEKLMLPFLMDESVPLCRKGIIRDGFGEDDAEANIRSLPISQILSMRLHSGHLSKVRTLCIVAGGSKDPFLRQMITDIFNADSYTIVNSDFAAPFGCAVAGARTLLKIPYGEAVDRFVQRDLSTCSRPVMENVQTAEKLVKRYAEFERKNIREP
;
A
#
# COMPACT_ATOMS: atom_id res chain seq x y z
N ALA A 1 -5.20 21.34 -3.35
CA ALA A 1 -6.00 20.55 -2.39
C ALA A 1 -5.15 19.39 -1.91
N LEU A 2 -4.88 19.31 -0.60
CA LEU A 2 -4.42 18.06 0.02
C LEU A 2 -5.67 17.21 0.19
N SER A 3 -5.76 16.12 -0.56
CA SER A 3 -6.85 15.17 -0.44
C SER A 3 -6.33 13.96 0.32
N LEU A 4 -7.05 13.56 1.37
CA LEU A 4 -6.70 12.43 2.22
C LEU A 4 -7.63 11.27 1.86
N GLY A 5 -7.10 10.23 1.22
CA GLY A 5 -7.73 8.92 1.21
C GLY A 5 -7.31 8.18 2.47
N CYS A 6 -8.26 7.84 3.34
CA CYS A 6 -7.99 7.00 4.50
C CYS A 6 -8.46 5.58 4.20
N LEU A 7 -7.57 4.60 4.28
CA LEU A 7 -7.92 3.19 4.31
C LEU A 7 -7.68 2.68 5.72
N THR A 8 -8.75 2.26 6.39
CA THR A 8 -8.74 1.78 7.77
C THR A 8 -7.91 0.50 7.89
N ASN A 9 -8.05 -0.40 6.92
CA ASN A 9 -7.41 -1.71 6.94
C ASN A 9 -6.05 -1.72 6.24
N GLY A 10 -5.14 -0.82 6.63
CA GLY A 10 -3.76 -0.76 6.13
C GLY A 10 -2.84 -1.83 6.74
N GLY A 11 -1.88 -1.43 7.57
CA GLY A 11 -0.88 -2.36 8.14
C GLY A 11 -1.43 -3.42 9.10
N LYS A 12 -2.59 -3.20 9.73
CA LYS A 12 -3.17 -4.13 10.71
C LYS A 12 -3.53 -5.49 10.11
N ILE A 13 -4.01 -5.54 8.88
CA ILE A 13 -4.32 -6.81 8.21
C ILE A 13 -3.07 -7.56 7.76
N HIS A 14 -1.99 -6.84 7.43
CA HIS A 14 -0.68 -7.47 7.21
C HIS A 14 -0.21 -8.18 8.49
N GLU A 15 -0.32 -7.53 9.65
CA GLU A 15 0.02 -8.18 10.93
C GLU A 15 -0.91 -9.37 11.22
N HIS A 16 -2.22 -9.24 10.96
CA HIS A 16 -3.16 -10.35 11.11
C HIS A 16 -2.77 -11.56 10.25
N PHE A 17 -2.41 -11.35 8.98
CA PHE A 17 -1.98 -12.40 8.07
C PHE A 17 -0.61 -12.96 8.45
N LEU A 18 0.31 -12.11 8.90
CA LEU A 18 1.60 -12.53 9.42
C LEU A 18 1.43 -13.50 10.59
N ARG A 19 0.57 -13.15 11.56
CA ARG A 19 0.26 -14.04 12.69
C ARG A 19 -0.40 -15.33 12.25
N LYS A 20 -1.36 -15.25 11.33
CA LYS A 20 -2.13 -16.40 10.86
C LYS A 20 -1.30 -17.39 10.05
N TYR A 21 -0.51 -16.91 9.10
CA TYR A 21 0.11 -17.74 8.07
C TYR A 21 1.58 -18.05 8.33
N ILE A 22 2.31 -17.15 9.01
CA ILE A 22 3.74 -17.30 9.26
C ILE A 22 3.99 -17.74 10.69
N VAL A 23 3.57 -16.91 11.66
CA VAL A 23 3.87 -17.15 13.08
C VAL A 23 3.09 -18.36 13.62
N LYS A 24 1.84 -18.53 13.17
CA LYS A 24 0.91 -19.59 13.59
C LYS A 24 0.75 -19.71 15.11
N SER A 25 0.97 -18.60 15.82
CA SER A 25 0.82 -18.48 17.27
C SER A 25 0.35 -17.06 17.59
N PRO A 26 -0.77 -16.89 18.33
CA PRO A 26 -1.34 -15.56 18.62
C PRO A 26 -0.38 -14.69 19.43
N ASP A 27 0.29 -15.29 20.41
CA ASP A 27 1.03 -14.59 21.46
C ASP A 27 2.54 -14.55 21.21
N ALA A 28 3.02 -15.28 20.21
CA ALA A 28 4.45 -15.28 19.88
C ALA A 28 4.90 -13.90 19.36
N PRO A 29 6.12 -13.48 19.71
CA PRO A 29 6.67 -12.22 19.23
C PRO A 29 6.88 -12.27 17.71
N ILE A 30 6.45 -11.22 17.02
CA ILE A 30 6.76 -11.02 15.61
C ILE A 30 8.21 -10.54 15.50
N THR A 31 9.01 -11.24 14.70
CA THR A 31 10.42 -10.92 14.47
C THR A 31 10.63 -10.43 13.04
N ARG A 32 11.81 -9.85 12.77
CA ARG A 32 12.22 -9.48 11.41
C ARG A 32 12.22 -10.66 10.45
N LYS A 33 12.58 -11.86 10.92
CA LYS A 33 12.57 -13.08 10.10
C LYS A 33 11.16 -13.44 9.62
N HIS A 34 10.14 -13.26 10.47
CA HIS A 34 8.75 -13.50 10.06
C HIS A 34 8.33 -12.55 8.94
N TRP A 35 8.71 -11.27 9.03
CA TRP A 35 8.44 -10.31 7.95
C TRP A 35 9.15 -10.66 6.65
N THR A 36 10.40 -11.11 6.71
CA THR A 36 11.13 -11.58 5.52
C THR A 36 10.41 -12.77 4.86
N GLU A 37 10.01 -13.77 5.65
CA GLU A 37 9.26 -14.93 5.12
C GLU A 37 7.90 -14.52 4.53
N TYR A 38 7.21 -13.57 5.16
CA TYR A 38 5.95 -13.02 4.65
C TYR A 38 6.13 -12.34 3.28
N GLN A 39 7.19 -11.55 3.14
CA GLN A 39 7.52 -10.86 1.89
C GLN A 39 7.92 -11.85 0.79
N GLU A 40 8.71 -12.86 1.13
CA GLU A 40 9.08 -13.93 0.19
C GLU A 40 7.84 -14.69 -0.31
N LYS A 41 6.85 -14.93 0.55
CA LYS A 41 5.57 -15.56 0.16
C LYS A 41 4.67 -14.69 -0.70
N ALA A 42 4.87 -13.37 -0.73
CA ALA A 42 4.15 -12.52 -1.69
C ALA A 42 4.61 -12.78 -3.13
N GLY A 43 5.82 -13.33 -3.32
CA GLY A 43 6.38 -13.71 -4.61
C GLY A 43 7.02 -12.56 -5.37
N ASP A 44 7.07 -12.70 -6.69
CA ASP A 44 7.69 -11.71 -7.59
C ASP A 44 6.80 -10.48 -7.85
N THR A 45 7.39 -9.41 -8.37
CA THR A 45 6.68 -8.18 -8.73
C THR A 45 6.00 -8.24 -10.11
N LYS A 46 5.90 -9.41 -10.76
CA LYS A 46 5.23 -9.51 -12.06
C LYS A 46 3.72 -9.64 -11.83
N LEU A 47 2.94 -8.65 -12.28
CA LEU A 47 1.48 -8.72 -12.24
C LEU A 47 0.96 -9.68 -13.32
N ARG A 48 -0.14 -10.36 -13.00
CA ARG A 48 -0.82 -11.31 -13.88
C ARG A 48 -2.28 -10.91 -14.08
N GLU A 49 -2.89 -11.27 -15.20
CA GLU A 49 -4.30 -10.91 -15.43
C GLU A 49 -5.26 -11.70 -14.52
N ASP A 50 -4.82 -12.88 -14.10
CA ASP A 50 -5.51 -13.81 -13.20
C ASP A 50 -5.09 -13.67 -11.74
N GLU A 51 -4.44 -12.55 -11.35
CA GLU A 51 -4.10 -12.29 -9.94
C GLU A 51 -5.32 -12.51 -9.06
N LYS A 52 -5.18 -13.28 -7.98
CA LYS A 52 -6.25 -13.46 -7.01
C LYS A 52 -6.54 -12.12 -6.34
N LEU A 53 -7.82 -11.79 -6.15
CA LEU A 53 -8.26 -10.52 -5.55
C LEU A 53 -9.00 -10.76 -4.24
N MET A 54 -8.89 -9.82 -3.31
CA MET A 54 -9.65 -9.86 -2.07
C MET A 54 -10.18 -8.48 -1.68
N LEU A 55 -11.23 -8.45 -0.87
CA LEU A 55 -11.67 -7.26 -0.15
C LEU A 55 -11.21 -7.41 1.31
N PRO A 56 -10.13 -6.74 1.73
CA PRO A 56 -9.42 -7.04 2.97
C PRO A 56 -9.96 -6.26 4.18
N PHE A 57 -11.28 -6.28 4.40
CA PHE A 57 -11.90 -5.48 5.46
C PHE A 57 -11.86 -6.21 6.81
N LEU A 58 -10.70 -6.22 7.47
CA LEU A 58 -10.54 -6.82 8.81
C LEU A 58 -11.45 -6.14 9.85
N MET A 59 -11.58 -4.81 9.73
CA MET A 59 -12.49 -3.94 10.47
C MET A 59 -13.37 -3.19 9.47
N ASP A 60 -14.37 -2.46 9.97
CA ASP A 60 -15.19 -1.58 9.13
C ASP A 60 -14.27 -0.61 8.35
N GLU A 61 -14.51 -0.53 7.05
CA GLU A 61 -13.70 0.26 6.14
C GLU A 61 -14.32 1.64 5.96
N SER A 62 -13.46 2.66 5.85
CA SER A 62 -13.89 4.05 5.65
C SER A 62 -14.00 4.39 4.17
N VAL A 63 -13.14 3.81 3.33
CA VAL A 63 -13.14 4.02 1.88
C VAL A 63 -12.86 2.68 1.17
N PRO A 64 -13.86 2.07 0.51
CA PRO A 64 -15.27 2.44 0.52
C PRO A 64 -15.90 2.23 1.91
N LEU A 65 -16.98 2.95 2.21
CA LEU A 65 -17.68 2.76 3.48
C LEU A 65 -18.37 1.39 3.49
N CYS A 66 -17.85 0.45 4.27
CA CYS A 66 -18.44 -0.88 4.37
C CYS A 66 -18.14 -1.57 5.70
N ARG A 67 -18.95 -2.58 6.03
CA ARG A 67 -18.74 -3.39 7.24
C ARG A 67 -17.55 -4.34 7.07
N LYS A 68 -16.96 -4.74 8.19
CA LYS A 68 -15.92 -5.77 8.24
C LYS A 68 -16.34 -7.07 7.53
N GLY A 69 -15.40 -7.67 6.83
CA GLY A 69 -15.51 -8.94 6.14
C GLY A 69 -14.37 -9.12 5.14
N ILE A 70 -13.54 -10.16 5.31
CA ILE A 70 -12.53 -10.53 4.31
C ILE A 70 -13.21 -11.39 3.24
N ILE A 71 -13.30 -10.87 2.02
CA ILE A 71 -13.96 -11.54 0.89
C ILE A 71 -12.90 -11.91 -0.15
N ARG A 72 -12.90 -13.17 -0.60
CA ARG A 72 -11.86 -13.72 -1.49
C ARG A 72 -12.48 -14.10 -2.84
N ASP A 73 -11.81 -13.73 -3.94
CA ASP A 73 -12.24 -14.02 -5.30
C ASP A 73 -11.78 -15.42 -5.73
N GLY A 74 -12.54 -16.46 -5.35
CA GLY A 74 -12.34 -17.83 -5.82
C GLY A 74 -11.20 -18.62 -5.15
N PHE A 75 -10.75 -18.22 -3.97
CA PHE A 75 -9.76 -18.98 -3.18
C PHE A 75 -10.10 -19.03 -1.69
N GLY A 76 -9.55 -20.04 -1.01
CA GLY A 76 -9.79 -20.33 0.39
C GLY A 76 -8.94 -19.51 1.36
N GLU A 77 -9.34 -19.53 2.63
CA GLU A 77 -8.57 -18.92 3.71
C GLU A 77 -7.30 -19.70 4.07
N ASP A 78 -7.27 -20.99 3.77
CA ASP A 78 -6.18 -21.93 3.97
C ASP A 78 -5.03 -21.78 2.95
N ASP A 79 -5.30 -21.15 1.80
CA ASP A 79 -4.29 -20.83 0.78
C ASP A 79 -3.45 -19.62 1.22
N ALA A 80 -2.45 -19.88 2.06
CA ALA A 80 -1.60 -18.86 2.66
C ALA A 80 -0.91 -17.96 1.61
N GLU A 81 -0.37 -18.56 0.54
CA GLU A 81 0.36 -17.82 -0.50
C GLU A 81 -0.57 -16.88 -1.27
N ALA A 82 -1.75 -17.38 -1.68
CA ALA A 82 -2.75 -16.53 -2.30
C ALA A 82 -3.18 -15.37 -1.42
N ASN A 83 -3.42 -15.63 -0.13
CA ASN A 83 -3.83 -14.59 0.81
C ASN A 83 -2.74 -13.52 0.97
N ILE A 84 -1.49 -13.93 1.14
CA ILE A 84 -0.36 -13.01 1.33
C ILE A 84 -0.12 -12.16 0.08
N ARG A 85 -0.14 -12.76 -1.11
CA ARG A 85 0.07 -12.03 -2.37
C ARG A 85 -1.08 -11.10 -2.73
N SER A 86 -2.32 -11.59 -2.62
CA SER A 86 -3.50 -10.82 -3.06
C SER A 86 -3.81 -9.62 -2.17
N LEU A 87 -3.42 -9.65 -0.89
CA LEU A 87 -3.66 -8.54 0.05
C LEU A 87 -3.06 -7.19 -0.41
N PRO A 88 -1.74 -7.05 -0.56
CA PRO A 88 -1.13 -5.78 -0.98
C PRO A 88 -1.62 -5.34 -2.36
N ILE A 89 -1.76 -6.26 -3.32
CA ILE A 89 -2.28 -5.96 -4.66
C ILE A 89 -3.69 -5.36 -4.55
N SER A 90 -4.58 -6.01 -3.81
CA SER A 90 -5.96 -5.57 -3.65
C SER A 90 -6.08 -4.23 -2.92
N GLN A 91 -5.25 -4.00 -1.90
CA GLN A 91 -5.20 -2.70 -1.22
C GLN A 91 -4.77 -1.58 -2.17
N ILE A 92 -3.74 -1.80 -2.99
CA ILE A 92 -3.25 -0.77 -3.91
C ILE A 92 -4.27 -0.52 -5.05
N LEU A 93 -4.93 -1.58 -5.55
CA LEU A 93 -6.03 -1.44 -6.50
C LEU A 93 -7.19 -0.63 -5.91
N SER A 94 -7.57 -0.89 -4.66
CA SER A 94 -8.57 -0.11 -3.92
C SER A 94 -8.13 1.35 -3.77
N MET A 95 -6.88 1.60 -3.35
CA MET A 95 -6.32 2.95 -3.27
C MET A 95 -6.44 3.67 -4.60
N ARG A 96 -6.06 3.03 -5.71
CA ARG A 96 -6.12 3.61 -7.05
C ARG A 96 -7.55 3.90 -7.49
N LEU A 97 -8.47 2.96 -7.25
CA LEU A 97 -9.89 3.09 -7.60
C LEU A 97 -10.52 4.29 -6.88
N HIS A 98 -10.29 4.42 -5.58
CA HIS A 98 -10.91 5.44 -4.73
C HIS A 98 -10.12 6.75 -4.67
N SER A 99 -8.90 6.78 -5.21
CA SER A 99 -8.11 7.99 -5.38
C SER A 99 -8.18 8.54 -6.80
N GLY A 100 -9.36 8.56 -7.42
CA GLY A 100 -9.53 9.02 -8.81
C GLY A 100 -8.98 10.43 -9.09
N HIS A 101 -8.88 11.28 -8.07
CA HIS A 101 -8.24 12.60 -8.14
C HIS A 101 -6.70 12.54 -8.30
N LEU A 102 -6.06 11.40 -8.02
CA LEU A 102 -4.64 11.11 -8.22
C LEU A 102 -4.34 10.40 -9.55
N SER A 103 -5.32 10.23 -10.44
CA SER A 103 -5.19 9.49 -11.71
C SER A 103 -4.14 10.04 -12.71
N LYS A 104 -3.47 11.15 -12.40
CA LYS A 104 -2.41 11.76 -13.22
C LYS A 104 -1.16 12.16 -12.41
N VAL A 105 -0.91 11.51 -11.29
CA VAL A 105 0.29 11.78 -10.48
C VAL A 105 1.53 11.30 -11.25
N ARG A 106 2.54 12.16 -11.38
CA ARG A 106 3.82 11.82 -12.00
C ARG A 106 4.76 11.09 -11.04
N THR A 107 4.69 11.43 -9.76
CA THR A 107 5.61 10.90 -8.76
C THR A 107 4.95 10.69 -7.40
N LEU A 108 5.19 9.55 -6.78
CA LEU A 108 4.71 9.17 -5.46
C LEU A 108 5.86 9.08 -4.45
N CYS A 109 5.66 9.68 -3.27
CA CYS A 109 6.55 9.49 -2.14
C CYS A 109 5.95 8.44 -1.20
N ILE A 110 6.62 7.31 -1.03
CA ILE A 110 6.18 6.19 -0.18
C ILE A 110 6.90 6.27 1.16
N VAL A 111 6.15 6.26 2.26
CA VAL A 111 6.66 6.39 3.63
C VAL A 111 6.00 5.38 4.57
N ALA A 112 6.45 5.35 5.84
CA ALA A 112 5.99 4.41 6.87
C ALA A 112 6.23 2.94 6.48
N GLY A 113 5.49 1.99 7.08
CA GLY A 113 5.78 0.55 6.92
C GLY A 113 5.87 0.06 5.47
N GLY A 114 5.11 0.67 4.55
CA GLY A 114 5.16 0.33 3.13
C GLY A 114 6.46 0.73 2.41
N SER A 115 7.24 1.67 2.96
CA SER A 115 8.51 2.10 2.37
C SER A 115 9.62 1.05 2.49
N LYS A 116 9.50 0.09 3.40
CA LYS A 116 10.51 -0.96 3.64
C LYS A 116 10.39 -2.15 2.71
N ASP A 117 9.25 -2.31 2.05
CA ASP A 117 8.91 -3.48 1.26
C ASP A 117 9.14 -3.20 -0.23
N PRO A 118 10.19 -3.79 -0.86
CA PRO A 118 10.45 -3.58 -2.29
C PRO A 118 9.31 -4.05 -3.19
N PHE A 119 8.64 -5.14 -2.82
CA PHE A 119 7.50 -5.65 -3.57
C PHE A 119 6.35 -4.64 -3.52
N LEU A 120 5.99 -4.16 -2.32
CA LEU A 120 4.91 -3.19 -2.17
C LEU A 120 5.22 -1.88 -2.89
N ARG A 121 6.47 -1.39 -2.80
CA ARG A 121 6.89 -0.17 -3.50
C ARG A 121 6.66 -0.32 -5.00
N GLN A 122 7.17 -1.40 -5.62
CA GLN A 122 7.02 -1.60 -7.06
C GLN A 122 5.55 -1.78 -7.47
N MET A 123 4.74 -2.49 -6.68
CA MET A 123 3.30 -2.61 -6.94
C MET A 123 2.59 -1.25 -6.91
N ILE A 124 2.95 -0.37 -5.98
CA ILE A 124 2.43 1.00 -5.95
C ILE A 124 2.86 1.76 -7.21
N THR A 125 4.15 1.69 -7.57
CA THR A 125 4.71 2.33 -8.79
C THR A 125 3.93 1.91 -10.04
N ASP A 126 3.75 0.61 -10.22
CA ASP A 126 3.15 0.02 -11.42
C ASP A 126 1.64 0.26 -11.46
N ILE A 127 0.94 0.02 -10.36
CA ILE A 127 -0.51 0.16 -10.33
C ILE A 127 -0.89 1.63 -10.50
N PHE A 128 -0.20 2.59 -9.87
CA PHE A 128 -0.49 4.02 -10.08
C PHE A 128 0.08 4.58 -11.39
N ASN A 129 0.93 3.84 -12.10
CA ASN A 129 1.68 4.32 -13.26
C ASN A 129 2.39 5.66 -12.97
N ALA A 130 3.13 5.69 -11.86
CA ALA A 130 3.84 6.87 -11.39
C ALA A 130 5.22 6.46 -10.87
N ASP A 131 6.24 7.26 -11.18
CA ASP A 131 7.56 7.08 -10.56
C ASP A 131 7.40 7.13 -9.04
N SER A 132 8.18 6.36 -8.29
CA SER A 132 8.10 6.41 -6.84
C SER A 132 9.47 6.49 -6.19
N TYR A 133 9.52 7.08 -5.01
CA TYR A 133 10.69 7.13 -4.16
C TYR A 133 10.31 7.11 -2.69
N THR A 134 11.27 6.86 -1.81
CA THR A 134 11.15 7.07 -0.37
C THR A 134 12.04 8.23 0.07
N ILE A 135 11.80 8.78 1.26
CA ILE A 135 12.71 9.75 1.89
C ILE A 135 13.68 9.05 2.83
N VAL A 136 14.83 9.67 3.08
CA VAL A 136 15.73 9.26 4.16
C VAL A 136 14.95 9.26 5.48
N ASN A 137 15.08 8.18 6.26
CA ASN A 137 14.32 7.96 7.49
C ASN A 137 12.78 7.91 7.30
N SER A 138 12.31 7.31 6.20
CA SER A 138 10.89 7.22 5.84
C SER A 138 9.94 6.62 6.90
N ASP A 139 10.46 5.86 7.86
CA ASP A 139 9.69 5.39 9.03
C ASP A 139 9.22 6.52 9.96
N PHE A 140 9.97 7.61 9.99
CA PHE A 140 9.75 8.76 10.85
C PHE A 140 9.12 9.94 10.10
N ALA A 141 8.49 9.70 8.94
CA ALA A 141 7.96 10.76 8.09
C ALA A 141 7.00 11.71 8.82
N ALA A 142 6.14 11.19 9.70
CA ALA A 142 5.20 12.00 10.48
C ALA A 142 5.90 12.97 11.46
N PRO A 143 6.71 12.50 12.43
CA PRO A 143 7.45 13.41 13.31
C PRO A 143 8.44 14.31 12.54
N PHE A 144 8.99 13.82 11.43
CA PHE A 144 9.85 14.61 10.57
C PHE A 144 9.11 15.77 9.90
N GLY A 145 7.88 15.56 9.44
CA GLY A 145 7.01 16.63 8.93
C GLY A 145 6.75 17.72 9.98
N CYS A 146 6.57 17.34 11.25
CA CYS A 146 6.45 18.29 12.36
C CYS A 146 7.74 19.11 12.55
N ALA A 147 8.90 18.46 12.50
CA ALA A 147 10.19 19.13 12.61
C ALA A 147 10.41 20.14 11.46
N VAL A 148 10.05 19.77 10.22
CA VAL A 148 10.10 20.65 9.06
C VAL A 148 9.17 21.85 9.23
N ALA A 149 7.95 21.65 9.75
CA ALA A 149 7.01 22.74 10.03
C ALA A 149 7.53 23.70 11.13
N GLY A 150 8.18 23.15 12.16
CA GLY A 150 8.84 23.93 13.21
C GLY A 150 10.01 24.75 12.65
N ALA A 151 10.91 24.12 11.89
CA ALA A 151 12.04 24.77 11.25
C ALA A 151 11.60 25.88 10.30
N ARG A 152 10.58 25.63 9.47
CA ARG A 152 9.96 26.62 8.60
C ARG A 152 9.54 27.87 9.40
N THR A 153 8.88 27.67 10.53
CA THR A 153 8.36 28.76 11.38
C THR A 153 9.50 29.56 12.02
N LEU A 154 10.50 28.88 12.59
CA LEU A 154 11.65 29.51 13.22
C LEU A 154 12.51 30.30 12.24
N LEU A 155 12.73 29.75 11.03
CA LEU A 155 13.55 30.37 9.98
C LEU A 155 12.76 31.36 9.11
N LYS A 156 11.44 31.44 9.29
CA LYS A 156 10.52 32.29 8.50
C LYS A 156 10.65 32.07 6.98
N ILE A 157 10.82 30.82 6.57
CA ILE A 157 10.95 30.43 5.16
C ILE A 157 9.64 29.83 4.60
N PRO A 158 9.43 29.80 3.27
CA PRO A 158 8.33 29.07 2.64
C PRO A 158 8.42 27.55 2.84
N TYR A 159 7.30 26.84 2.72
CA TYR A 159 7.28 25.37 2.82
C TYR A 159 8.13 24.68 1.76
N GLY A 160 8.09 25.14 0.50
CA GLY A 160 8.90 24.57 -0.58
C GLY A 160 10.39 24.59 -0.22
N GLU A 161 10.88 25.74 0.25
CA GLU A 161 12.26 25.87 0.68
C GLU A 161 12.60 25.00 1.91
N ALA A 162 11.71 24.91 2.89
CA ALA A 162 11.91 24.02 4.03
C ALA A 162 12.00 22.55 3.61
N VAL A 163 11.14 22.12 2.69
CA VAL A 163 11.17 20.77 2.12
C VAL A 163 12.47 20.54 1.35
N ASP A 164 12.86 21.46 0.47
CA ASP A 164 14.09 21.33 -0.33
C ASP A 164 15.35 21.27 0.54
N ARG A 165 15.40 22.01 1.64
CA ARG A 165 16.53 22.03 2.58
C ARG A 165 16.61 20.78 3.45
N PHE A 166 15.47 20.31 3.93
CA PHE A 166 15.44 19.33 5.02
C PHE A 166 15.01 17.94 4.57
N VAL A 167 14.18 17.81 3.53
CA VAL A 167 13.67 16.51 3.07
C VAL A 167 14.54 15.98 1.94
N GLN A 168 15.24 14.88 2.20
CA GLN A 168 16.11 14.23 1.22
C GLN A 168 15.43 12.97 0.67
N ARG A 169 15.41 12.84 -0.65
CA ARG A 169 15.00 11.61 -1.33
C ARG A 169 16.08 10.55 -1.12
N ASP A 170 15.67 9.33 -0.82
CA ASP A 170 16.55 8.18 -0.89
C ASP A 170 16.60 7.68 -2.35
N LEU A 171 17.63 8.10 -3.07
CA LEU A 171 17.81 7.79 -4.48
C LEU A 171 17.96 6.28 -4.76
N SER A 172 18.36 5.48 -3.76
CA SER A 172 18.45 4.02 -3.89
C SER A 172 17.09 3.33 -3.96
N THR A 173 16.02 4.06 -3.62
CA THR A 173 14.63 3.57 -3.60
C THR A 173 13.78 4.08 -4.75
N CYS A 174 14.38 4.81 -5.69
CA CYS A 174 13.69 5.29 -6.88
C CYS A 174 13.32 4.11 -7.79
N SER A 175 12.03 4.01 -8.12
CA SER A 175 11.48 3.00 -9.02
C SER A 175 10.65 3.67 -10.12
N ARG A 176 10.66 3.06 -11.31
CA ARG A 176 9.83 3.43 -12.45
C ARG A 176 8.79 2.35 -12.72
N PRO A 177 7.63 2.71 -13.30
CA PRO A 177 6.64 1.72 -13.69
C PRO A 177 7.18 0.73 -14.73
N VAL A 178 6.86 -0.55 -14.55
CA VAL A 178 7.05 -1.60 -15.55
C VAL A 178 5.83 -1.61 -16.45
N MET A 179 6.00 -1.33 -17.74
CA MET A 179 4.87 -1.06 -18.65
C MET A 179 3.94 -2.26 -18.82
N GLU A 180 4.46 -3.49 -18.80
CA GLU A 180 3.67 -4.72 -18.83
C GLU A 180 2.78 -4.85 -17.58
N ASN A 181 3.30 -4.47 -16.41
CA ASN A 181 2.54 -4.44 -15.17
C ASN A 181 1.47 -3.34 -15.20
N VAL A 182 1.78 -2.16 -15.74
CA VAL A 182 0.81 -1.06 -15.90
C VAL A 182 -0.39 -1.51 -16.73
N GLN A 183 -0.16 -2.16 -17.88
CA GLN A 183 -1.22 -2.68 -18.74
C GLN A 183 -2.09 -3.73 -18.02
N THR A 184 -1.45 -4.63 -17.28
CA THR A 184 -2.15 -5.61 -16.44
C THR A 184 -2.94 -4.94 -15.32
N ALA A 185 -2.37 -3.92 -14.67
CA ALA A 185 -3.03 -3.18 -13.60
C ALA A 185 -4.30 -2.47 -14.09
N GLU A 186 -4.34 -1.91 -15.30
CA GLU A 186 -5.57 -1.34 -15.88
C GLU A 186 -6.72 -2.35 -15.94
N LYS A 187 -6.41 -3.61 -16.29
CA LYS A 187 -7.40 -4.69 -16.33
C LYS A 187 -7.81 -5.09 -14.92
N LEU A 188 -6.85 -5.22 -14.01
CA LEU A 188 -7.10 -5.58 -12.61
C LEU A 188 -7.92 -4.52 -11.86
N VAL A 189 -7.72 -3.23 -12.11
CA VAL A 189 -8.52 -2.15 -11.51
C VAL A 189 -10.00 -2.29 -11.89
N LYS A 190 -10.28 -2.60 -13.17
CA LYS A 190 -11.66 -2.82 -13.64
C LYS A 190 -12.27 -4.05 -12.97
N ARG A 191 -11.52 -5.16 -12.92
CA ARG A 191 -11.95 -6.41 -12.29
C ARG A 191 -12.19 -6.22 -10.78
N TYR A 192 -11.30 -5.50 -10.11
CA TYR A 192 -11.45 -5.14 -8.70
C TYR A 192 -12.69 -4.28 -8.47
N ALA A 193 -12.94 -3.27 -9.30
CA ALA A 193 -14.13 -2.42 -9.19
C ALA A 193 -15.44 -3.20 -9.35
N GLU A 194 -15.48 -4.17 -10.27
CA GLU A 194 -16.64 -5.07 -10.41
C GLU A 194 -16.79 -6.00 -9.22
N PHE A 195 -15.69 -6.55 -8.72
CA PHE A 195 -15.67 -7.42 -7.55
C PHE A 195 -16.13 -6.68 -6.30
N GLU A 196 -15.64 -5.46 -6.09
CA GLU A 196 -16.05 -4.57 -4.99
C GLU A 196 -17.55 -4.27 -5.07
N ARG A 197 -18.05 -3.81 -6.23
CA ARG A 197 -19.47 -3.47 -6.42
C ARG A 197 -20.42 -4.65 -6.19
N LYS A 198 -20.02 -5.88 -6.53
CA LYS A 198 -20.84 -7.08 -6.35
C LYS A 198 -20.97 -7.47 -4.87
N ASN A 199 -19.95 -7.16 -4.06
CA ASN A 199 -19.82 -7.70 -2.71
C ASN A 199 -20.05 -6.65 -1.61
N ILE A 200 -19.84 -5.37 -1.92
CA ILE A 200 -20.13 -4.28 -1.00
C ILE A 200 -21.55 -3.78 -1.26
N ARG A 201 -22.38 -3.84 -0.22
CA ARG A 201 -23.62 -3.09 -0.14
C ARG A 201 -23.36 -1.88 0.74
N GLU A 202 -23.71 -0.69 0.27
CA GLU A 202 -23.65 0.50 1.12
C GLU A 202 -24.48 0.25 2.39
N PRO A 203 -23.94 0.58 3.58
CA PRO A 203 -24.52 0.21 4.86
C PRO A 203 -25.87 0.85 5.17
#